data_AF-A0A1Y2G6F5-F1
#
_entry.id   AF-A0A1Y2G6F5-F1
#
_cell.length_a   1.000
_cell.length_b   1.000
_cell.length_c   1.000
_cell.angle_alpha   90.00
_cell.angle_beta   90.00
_cell.angle_gamma   90.00
#
_symmetry.space_group_name_H-M   'P 1'
#
loop_
_entity.id
_entity.type
_entity.pdbx_description
1 polymer ?
#
loop_
_entity_poly.entity_id
_entity_poly.type
_entity_poly.pdbx_seq_one_letter_code
_entity_poly.pdbx_strand_id
1 'polypeptide(L)'
;MIFSIYIINKAGGLVYNKDYSDGLSKLTSNEYLVLAGTFHGVHAITSKISPVPGSSGIEMLETDTFRIHCFQTLTGTKFLLVTDPQQPSVDHTMKKIYEVYSDYCVKNPFQNPEMPIRSEQFDVHLLKLVKSVGGLVVTNTTSNAYNVIGGVSGGPLLGHNQSSPPTVSNVASPGLA
;
A
#
# COMPACT_ATOMS: atom_id res chain seq x y z
N MET A 1 -8.90 -15.89 8.56
CA MET A 1 -8.00 -14.75 8.88
C MET A 1 -8.13 -13.67 7.80
N ILE A 2 -7.86 -12.40 8.13
CA ILE A 2 -7.71 -11.32 7.15
C ILE A 2 -6.21 -11.19 6.81
N PHE A 3 -5.88 -11.23 5.52
CA PHE A 3 -4.50 -11.17 5.03
C PHE A 3 -4.09 -9.75 4.62
N SER A 4 -4.92 -9.07 3.82
CA SER A 4 -4.63 -7.71 3.36
C SER A 4 -5.90 -6.96 2.94
N ILE A 5 -5.78 -5.63 2.88
CA ILE A 5 -6.82 -4.70 2.42
C ILE A 5 -6.25 -3.81 1.33
N TYR A 6 -7.00 -3.66 0.24
CA TYR A 6 -6.71 -2.70 -0.83
C TYR A 6 -7.92 -1.79 -1.07
N ILE A 7 -7.66 -0.51 -1.35
CA ILE A 7 -8.69 0.43 -1.75
C ILE A 7 -8.34 0.97 -3.13
N ILE A 8 -9.26 0.79 -4.06
CA ILE A 8 -9.15 1.23 -5.45
C ILE A 8 -10.16 2.34 -5.66
N ASN A 9 -9.71 3.46 -6.19
CA ASN A 9 -10.57 4.60 -6.48
C ASN A 9 -11.51 4.35 -7.67
N LYS A 10 -12.34 5.33 -8.02
CA LYS A 10 -13.31 5.17 -9.11
C LYS A 10 -12.61 4.97 -10.46
N ALA A 11 -11.46 5.63 -10.65
CA ALA A 11 -10.66 5.55 -11.88
C ALA A 11 -9.82 4.25 -12.01
N GLY A 12 -9.86 3.35 -11.02
CA GLY A 12 -9.08 2.11 -11.03
C GLY A 12 -7.66 2.24 -10.48
N GLY A 13 -7.31 3.41 -9.92
CA GLY A 13 -6.04 3.63 -9.24
C GLY A 13 -6.06 3.11 -7.81
N LEU A 14 -4.95 2.51 -7.39
CA LEU A 14 -4.74 2.13 -5.99
C LEU A 14 -4.52 3.37 -5.14
N VAL A 15 -5.34 3.54 -4.10
CA VAL A 15 -5.20 4.65 -3.14
C VAL A 15 -4.80 4.18 -1.75
N TYR A 16 -4.88 2.88 -1.46
CA TYR A 16 -4.42 2.31 -0.20
C TYR A 16 -4.10 0.82 -0.35
N ASN A 17 -3.05 0.36 0.31
CA ASN A 17 -2.74 -1.05 0.48
C ASN A 17 -2.16 -1.31 1.88
N LYS A 18 -2.59 -2.39 2.51
CA LYS A 18 -2.05 -2.82 3.81
C LYS A 18 -2.09 -4.33 3.95
N ASP A 19 -0.95 -4.89 4.34
CA ASP A 19 -0.79 -6.31 4.63
C ASP A 19 -0.74 -6.52 6.14
N TYR A 20 -1.44 -7.54 6.63
CA TYR A 20 -1.55 -7.88 8.06
C TYR A 20 -0.94 -9.23 8.42
N SER A 21 -0.53 -10.02 7.43
CA SER A 21 0.11 -11.33 7.61
C SER A 21 1.54 -11.30 7.05
N ASP A 22 2.48 -11.85 7.82
CA ASP A 22 3.90 -11.96 7.43
C ASP A 22 4.15 -13.03 6.36
N GLY A 23 3.17 -13.91 6.09
CA GLY A 23 3.27 -14.97 5.08
C GLY A 23 2.99 -14.53 3.65
N LEU A 24 2.67 -13.26 3.42
CA LEU A 24 2.40 -12.74 2.08
C LEU A 24 3.70 -12.32 1.38
N SER A 25 3.90 -12.79 0.15
CA SER A 25 4.92 -12.26 -0.75
C SER A 25 4.60 -10.80 -1.06
N LYS A 26 5.37 -9.87 -0.50
CA LYS A 26 5.13 -8.43 -0.73
C LYS A 26 5.37 -8.08 -2.19
N LEU A 27 4.33 -7.54 -2.81
CA LEU A 27 4.45 -6.95 -4.14
C LEU A 27 5.20 -5.62 -4.05
N THR A 28 5.91 -5.27 -5.11
CA THR A 28 6.44 -3.92 -5.30
C THR A 28 5.30 -2.91 -5.48
N SER A 29 5.59 -1.62 -5.28
CA SER A 29 4.60 -0.56 -5.47
C SER A 29 3.97 -0.59 -6.87
N ASN A 30 4.76 -0.87 -7.90
CA ASN A 30 4.26 -0.93 -9.28
C ASN A 30 3.36 -2.14 -9.52
N GLU A 31 3.67 -3.30 -8.94
CA GLU A 31 2.83 -4.49 -9.04
C GLU A 31 1.49 -4.28 -8.35
N TYR A 32 1.46 -3.59 -7.21
CA TYR A 32 0.20 -3.20 -6.57
C TYR A 32 -0.64 -2.24 -7.44
N LEU A 33 0.00 -1.32 -8.17
CA LEU A 33 -0.70 -0.45 -9.13
C LEU A 33 -1.28 -1.25 -10.30
N VAL A 34 -0.51 -2.20 -10.84
CA VAL A 34 -0.98 -3.11 -11.91
C VAL A 34 -2.14 -3.96 -11.41
N LEU A 35 -2.03 -4.55 -10.21
CA LEU A 35 -3.09 -5.33 -9.58
C LEU A 35 -4.41 -4.55 -9.52
N ALA A 36 -4.36 -3.30 -9.05
CA ALA A 36 -5.54 -2.45 -8.95
C ALA A 36 -6.18 -2.17 -10.31
N GLY A 37 -5.37 -1.80 -11.31
CA GLY A 37 -5.85 -1.54 -12.67
C GLY A 37 -6.43 -2.79 -13.34
N THR A 38 -5.78 -3.94 -13.18
CA THR A 38 -6.25 -5.23 -13.69
C THR A 38 -7.57 -5.61 -13.04
N PHE A 39 -7.67 -5.54 -11.71
CA PHE A 39 -8.91 -5.84 -11.01
C PHE A 39 -10.04 -4.91 -11.46
N HIS A 40 -9.75 -3.62 -11.60
CA HIS A 40 -10.73 -2.65 -12.10
C HIS A 40 -11.24 -2.98 -13.50
N GLY A 41 -10.35 -3.39 -14.41
CA GLY A 41 -10.70 -3.84 -15.75
C GLY A 41 -11.57 -5.10 -15.73
N VAL A 42 -11.17 -6.11 -14.95
CA VAL A 42 -11.96 -7.35 -14.77
C VAL A 42 -13.35 -7.05 -14.21
N HIS A 43 -13.45 -6.15 -13.22
CA HIS A 43 -14.72 -5.68 -12.67
C HIS A 43 -15.64 -5.07 -13.72
N ALA A 44 -15.08 -4.25 -14.62
CA ALA A 44 -15.84 -3.61 -15.69
C ALA A 44 -16.24 -4.59 -16.81
N ILE A 45 -15.44 -5.63 -17.07
CA ILE A 45 -15.76 -6.66 -18.06
C ILE A 45 -16.85 -7.59 -17.52
N THR A 46 -16.70 -8.05 -16.27
CA THR A 46 -17.65 -8.97 -15.62
C THR A 46 -19.06 -8.40 -15.52
N SER A 47 -19.22 -7.10 -15.33
CA SER A 47 -20.55 -6.45 -15.36
C SER A 47 -21.20 -6.46 -16.75
N LYS A 48 -20.40 -6.46 -17.83
CA LYS A 48 -20.88 -6.44 -19.23
C LYS A 48 -21.16 -7.83 -19.79
N ILE A 49 -20.41 -8.84 -19.37
CA ILE A 49 -20.59 -10.23 -19.86
C ILE A 49 -21.68 -10.98 -19.09
N SER A 50 -22.23 -10.38 -18.03
CA SER A 50 -23.32 -10.98 -17.28
C SER A 50 -24.53 -11.22 -18.20
N PRO A 51 -25.07 -12.46 -18.24
CA PRO A 51 -26.28 -12.75 -19.00
C PRO A 51 -27.55 -12.18 -18.34
N VAL A 52 -27.44 -11.73 -17.08
CA VAL A 52 -28.55 -11.16 -16.32
C VAL A 52 -28.39 -9.65 -16.20
N PRO A 53 -29.44 -8.85 -16.51
CA PRO A 53 -29.44 -7.41 -16.30
C PRO A 53 -29.19 -7.03 -14.83
N GLY A 54 -28.49 -5.92 -14.60
CA GLY A 54 -28.25 -5.39 -13.25
C GLY A 54 -27.04 -5.97 -12.52
N SER A 55 -26.13 -6.65 -13.22
CA SER A 55 -24.86 -7.10 -12.64
C SER A 55 -23.96 -5.92 -12.24
N SER A 56 -23.42 -6.00 -11.03
CA SER A 56 -22.56 -5.01 -10.38
C SER A 56 -21.08 -5.18 -10.72
N GLY A 57 -20.68 -6.27 -11.39
CA GLY A 57 -19.29 -6.64 -11.66
C GLY A 57 -18.80 -7.79 -10.79
N ILE A 58 -17.49 -7.87 -10.56
CA ILE A 58 -16.88 -8.94 -9.75
C ILE A 58 -17.03 -8.62 -8.26
N GLU A 59 -17.63 -9.53 -7.51
CA GLU A 59 -17.84 -9.40 -6.05
C GLU A 59 -16.91 -10.31 -5.25
N MET A 60 -16.44 -11.41 -5.83
CA MET A 60 -15.53 -12.35 -5.19
C MET A 60 -14.64 -13.05 -6.22
N LEU A 61 -13.37 -13.23 -5.86
CA LEU A 61 -12.44 -14.16 -6.52
C LEU A 61 -12.01 -15.19 -5.49
N GLU A 62 -12.27 -16.46 -5.77
CA GLU A 62 -11.97 -17.57 -4.88
C GLU A 62 -10.87 -18.46 -5.44
N THR A 63 -9.97 -18.87 -4.55
CA THR A 63 -8.94 -19.89 -4.78
C THR A 63 -9.00 -20.90 -3.63
N ASP A 64 -8.24 -21.99 -3.76
CA ASP A 64 -8.18 -23.03 -2.71
C ASP A 64 -7.56 -22.51 -1.40
N THR A 65 -6.80 -21.42 -1.44
CA THR A 65 -6.00 -20.92 -0.31
C THR A 65 -6.44 -19.56 0.22
N PHE A 66 -7.08 -18.74 -0.60
CA PHE A 66 -7.59 -17.43 -0.19
C PHE A 66 -8.80 -17.00 -1.03
N ARG A 67 -9.52 -16.02 -0.51
CA ARG A 67 -10.59 -15.30 -1.21
C ARG A 67 -10.26 -13.81 -1.27
N ILE A 68 -10.57 -13.18 -2.39
CA ILE A 68 -10.58 -11.72 -2.54
C ILE A 68 -12.05 -11.31 -2.63
N HIS A 69 -12.52 -10.61 -1.62
CA HIS A 69 -13.86 -10.02 -1.59
C HIS A 69 -13.80 -8.60 -2.12
N CYS A 70 -14.75 -8.21 -2.95
CA CYS A 70 -14.88 -6.87 -3.50
C CYS A 70 -16.18 -6.23 -3.05
N PHE A 71 -16.07 -5.12 -2.34
CA PHE A 71 -17.19 -4.25 -2.02
C PHE A 71 -17.04 -2.93 -2.78
N GLN A 72 -17.93 -2.68 -3.74
CA GLN A 72 -17.99 -1.41 -4.46
C GLN A 72 -19.06 -0.50 -3.84
N THR A 73 -18.65 0.72 -3.52
CA THR A 73 -19.56 1.80 -3.07
C THR A 73 -20.29 2.46 -4.24
N LEU A 74 -21.40 3.15 -3.95
CA LEU A 74 -22.14 3.91 -4.98
C LEU A 74 -21.31 5.03 -5.64
N THR A 75 -20.29 5.54 -4.95
CA THR A 75 -19.34 6.53 -5.52
C THR A 75 -18.31 5.91 -6.46
N GLY A 76 -18.22 4.57 -6.49
CA GLY A 76 -17.36 3.81 -7.39
C GLY A 76 -16.05 3.30 -6.78
N THR A 77 -15.74 3.70 -5.53
CA THR A 77 -14.59 3.20 -4.76
C THR A 77 -14.79 1.73 -4.41
N LYS A 78 -13.75 0.91 -4.60
CA LYS A 78 -13.77 -0.54 -4.35
C LYS A 78 -12.86 -0.86 -3.18
N PHE A 79 -13.37 -1.65 -2.26
CA PHE A 79 -12.66 -2.21 -1.12
C PHE A 79 -12.42 -3.67 -1.41
N LEU A 80 -11.15 -4.04 -1.51
CA LEU A 80 -10.74 -5.43 -1.66
C LEU A 80 -10.24 -5.95 -0.32
N LEU A 81 -10.76 -7.09 0.12
CA LEU A 81 -10.34 -7.76 1.34
C LEU A 81 -9.88 -9.16 0.98
N VAL A 82 -8.60 -9.42 1.23
CA VAL A 82 -8.02 -10.74 1.03
C VAL A 82 -8.12 -11.51 2.34
N THR A 83 -8.75 -12.68 2.32
CA THR A 83 -9.00 -13.49 3.51
C THR A 83 -8.74 -14.97 3.27
N ASP A 84 -8.67 -15.72 4.37
CA ASP A 84 -8.85 -17.16 4.34
C ASP A 84 -10.26 -17.52 3.79
N PRO A 85 -10.43 -18.64 3.07
CA PRO A 85 -11.73 -19.03 2.53
C PRO A 85 -12.83 -19.19 3.59
N GLN A 86 -12.48 -19.58 4.81
CA GLN A 86 -13.43 -19.82 5.90
C GLN A 86 -13.69 -18.59 6.77
N GLN A 87 -13.17 -17.41 6.41
CA GLN A 87 -13.35 -16.20 7.20
C GLN A 87 -14.85 -15.83 7.31
N PRO A 88 -15.42 -15.79 8.53
CA PRO A 88 -16.84 -15.44 8.70
C PRO A 88 -17.05 -13.93 8.65
N SER A 89 -18.31 -13.54 8.41
CA SER A 89 -18.80 -12.16 8.57
C SER A 89 -18.01 -11.11 7.77
N VAL A 90 -17.56 -11.47 6.56
CA VAL A 90 -16.79 -10.58 5.69
C VAL A 90 -17.60 -9.34 5.29
N ASP A 91 -18.86 -9.49 4.92
CA ASP A 91 -19.72 -8.35 4.53
C ASP A 91 -19.88 -7.32 5.64
N HIS A 92 -20.04 -7.79 6.89
CA HIS A 92 -20.09 -6.92 8.06
C HIS A 92 -18.77 -6.20 8.29
N THR A 93 -17.66 -6.91 8.10
CA THR A 93 -16.32 -6.36 8.23
C THR A 93 -16.08 -5.28 7.16
N MET A 94 -16.46 -5.53 5.91
CA MET A 94 -16.36 -4.58 4.80
C MET A 94 -17.14 -3.29 5.07
N LYS A 95 -18.37 -3.41 5.60
CA LYS A 95 -19.17 -2.23 5.99
C LYS A 95 -18.46 -1.40 7.07
N LYS A 96 -17.89 -2.04 8.09
CA LYS A 96 -17.09 -1.35 9.11
C LYS A 96 -15.82 -0.72 8.55
N ILE A 97 -15.14 -1.36 7.61
CA ILE A 97 -13.97 -0.78 6.93
C ILE A 97 -14.40 0.50 6.19
N TYR A 98 -15.56 0.47 5.52
CA TYR A 98 -16.11 1.64 4.84
C TYR A 98 -16.50 2.77 5.81
N GLU A 99 -17.05 2.45 6.98
CA GLU A 99 -17.31 3.43 8.04
C GLU A 99 -16.01 4.11 8.49
N VAL A 100 -14.96 3.33 8.79
CA VAL A 100 -13.63 3.85 9.16
C VAL A 100 -13.03 4.72 8.06
N TYR A 101 -13.14 4.29 6.79
CA TYR A 101 -12.71 5.09 5.65
C TYR A 101 -13.48 6.43 5.56
N SER A 102 -14.79 6.40 5.78
CA SER A 102 -15.62 7.59 5.73
C SER A 102 -15.23 8.59 6.82
N ASP A 103 -14.98 8.12 8.04
CA ASP A 103 -14.63 8.96 9.18
C ASP A 103 -13.24 9.60 9.09
N TYR A 104 -12.24 8.86 8.61
CA TYR A 104 -10.83 9.31 8.67
C TYR A 104 -10.23 9.72 7.33
N CYS A 105 -10.89 9.41 6.22
CA CYS A 105 -10.46 9.80 4.88
C CYS A 105 -11.44 10.81 4.28
N VAL A 106 -12.74 10.47 4.18
CA VAL A 106 -13.70 11.34 3.47
C VAL A 106 -14.00 12.62 4.24
N LYS A 107 -14.14 12.53 5.58
CA LYS A 107 -14.38 13.71 6.43
C LYS A 107 -13.11 14.54 6.69
N ASN A 108 -11.93 14.06 6.29
CA ASN A 108 -10.68 14.78 6.50
C ASN A 108 -10.52 15.89 5.44
N PRO A 109 -10.54 17.18 5.81
CA PRO A 109 -10.49 18.30 4.84
C PRO A 109 -9.20 18.33 4.00
N PHE A 110 -8.14 17.68 4.46
CA PHE A 110 -6.83 17.65 3.79
C PHE A 110 -6.66 16.43 2.89
N GLN A 111 -7.61 15.50 2.89
CA GLN A 111 -7.59 14.34 2.01
C GLN A 111 -8.20 14.73 0.66
N ASN A 112 -7.36 14.80 -0.37
CA ASN A 112 -7.84 14.94 -1.74
C ASN A 112 -8.47 13.61 -2.20
N PRO A 113 -9.67 13.63 -2.80
CA PRO A 113 -10.24 12.46 -3.45
C PRO A 113 -9.30 11.90 -4.52
N GLU A 114 -9.41 10.60 -4.78
CA GLU A 114 -8.62 9.85 -5.78
C GLU A 114 -7.09 9.78 -5.54
N MET A 115 -6.55 10.50 -4.55
CA MET A 115 -5.14 10.47 -4.18
C MET A 115 -4.84 9.39 -3.11
N PRO A 116 -3.58 8.93 -2.99
CA PRO A 116 -3.21 7.98 -1.95
C PRO A 116 -3.59 8.46 -0.54
N ILE A 117 -4.15 7.56 0.25
CA ILE A 117 -4.55 7.79 1.64
C ILE A 117 -3.31 7.74 2.51
N ARG A 118 -3.03 8.83 3.24
CA ARG A 118 -1.88 8.96 4.15
C ARG A 118 -2.29 9.27 5.59
N SER A 119 -3.57 9.05 5.91
CA SER A 119 -4.14 9.34 7.22
C SER A 119 -3.68 8.32 8.26
N GLU A 120 -2.85 8.73 9.22
CA GLU A 120 -2.41 7.88 10.33
C GLU A 120 -3.60 7.42 11.19
N GLN A 121 -4.59 8.30 11.38
CA GLN A 121 -5.81 7.96 12.11
C GLN A 121 -6.60 6.83 11.44
N PHE A 122 -6.63 6.84 10.10
CA PHE A 122 -7.22 5.75 9.33
C PHE A 122 -6.48 4.42 9.58
N ASP A 123 -5.15 4.43 9.51
CA ASP A 123 -4.32 3.24 9.75
C ASP A 123 -4.55 2.65 11.15
N VAL A 124 -4.58 3.49 12.19
CA VAL A 124 -4.77 3.06 13.58
C VAL A 124 -6.15 2.41 13.78
N HIS A 125 -7.21 3.04 13.29
CA HIS A 125 -8.57 2.54 13.47
C HIS A 125 -8.83 1.29 12.61
N LEU A 126 -8.27 1.24 11.40
CA LEU A 126 -8.38 0.07 10.54
C LEU A 126 -7.66 -1.14 11.16
N LEU A 127 -6.44 -0.94 11.69
CA LEU A 127 -5.71 -1.99 12.38
C LEU A 127 -6.47 -2.49 13.62
N LYS A 128 -7.06 -1.58 14.40
CA LYS A 128 -7.88 -1.94 15.57
C LYS A 128 -9.09 -2.79 15.16
N LEU A 129 -9.76 -2.43 14.07
CA LEU A 129 -10.88 -3.20 13.51
C LEU A 129 -10.41 -4.59 13.07
N VAL A 130 -9.35 -4.69 12.27
CA VAL A 130 -8.83 -5.98 11.77
C VAL A 130 -8.44 -6.90 12.92
N LYS A 131 -7.76 -6.39 13.95
CA LYS A 131 -7.42 -7.17 15.15
C LYS A 131 -8.66 -7.70 15.89
N SER A 132 -9.71 -6.89 15.99
CA SER A 132 -10.97 -7.31 16.63
C SER A 132 -11.70 -8.42 15.89
N VAL A 133 -11.55 -8.49 14.56
CA VAL A 133 -12.18 -9.50 13.70
C VAL A 133 -11.30 -10.75 13.54
N GLY A 134 -9.98 -10.57 13.51
CA GLY A 134 -8.99 -11.62 13.25
C GLY A 134 -8.58 -12.48 14.45
N GLY A 135 -9.14 -12.24 15.65
CA GLY A 135 -8.78 -13.01 16.85
C GLY A 135 -7.34 -12.83 17.32
N LEU A 136 -6.67 -11.74 16.93
CA LEU A 136 -5.34 -11.39 17.45
C LEU A 136 -5.50 -10.94 18.92
N VAL A 137 -5.18 -11.83 19.85
CA VAL A 137 -5.10 -11.53 21.29
C VAL A 137 -4.15 -10.34 21.48
N VAL A 138 -4.66 -9.29 22.13
CA VAL A 138 -3.86 -8.14 22.54
C VAL A 138 -2.93 -8.59 23.67
N THR A 139 -1.68 -8.92 23.35
CA THR A 139 -0.63 -8.80 24.36
C THR A 139 -0.26 -7.32 24.44
N ASN A 140 -0.58 -6.71 25.59
CA ASN A 140 -0.10 -5.37 25.92
C ASN A 140 1.43 -5.45 26.06
N THR A 141 2.15 -5.19 24.99
CA THR A 141 3.57 -4.82 25.08
C THR A 141 3.66 -3.32 25.00
N THR A 142 4.06 -2.74 26.13
CA THR A 142 4.27 -1.33 26.39
C THR A 142 5.09 -0.66 25.28
N SER A 143 4.61 0.51 24.86
CA SER A 143 5.28 1.44 23.96
C SER A 143 6.76 1.63 24.29
N ASN A 144 7.62 1.51 23.27
CA ASN A 144 8.76 2.41 23.06
C ASN A 144 9.52 2.01 21.78
N ALA A 145 9.41 2.82 20.74
CA ALA A 145 10.53 3.21 19.87
C ALA A 145 10.03 4.18 18.80
N TYR A 146 10.08 5.48 19.11
CA TYR A 146 10.39 6.47 18.09
C TYR A 146 11.82 6.20 17.61
N ASN A 147 12.03 6.05 16.30
CA ASN A 147 13.33 6.24 15.64
C ASN A 147 13.04 6.84 14.26
N VAL A 148 13.08 8.18 14.16
CA VAL A 148 14.26 9.02 13.86
C VAL A 148 14.64 8.92 12.38
N ILE A 149 14.11 9.88 11.63
CA ILE A 149 14.65 10.30 10.33
C ILE A 149 15.74 11.31 10.66
N GLY A 150 16.99 11.02 10.29
CA GLY A 150 18.11 11.97 10.34
C GLY A 150 19.35 11.43 11.03
N GLY A 151 20.38 11.11 10.25
CA GLY A 151 21.67 10.64 10.77
C GLY A 151 22.63 10.27 9.67
N VAL A 152 23.36 11.27 9.17
CA VAL A 152 24.50 11.16 8.26
C VAL A 152 25.52 10.17 8.83
N SER A 153 25.88 9.14 8.06
CA SER A 153 26.91 8.18 8.43
C SER A 153 28.30 8.81 8.28
N GLY A 154 28.88 9.27 9.39
CA GLY A 154 30.30 9.55 9.53
C GLY A 154 31.06 8.25 9.86
N GLY A 155 31.96 7.84 8.97
CA GLY A 155 33.01 6.86 9.24
C GLY A 155 34.33 7.53 9.64
N PRO A 156 35.28 6.80 10.25
CA PRO A 156 36.30 7.38 11.13
C PRO A 156 37.53 7.98 10.40
N LEU A 157 38.11 8.99 11.05
CA LEU A 157 39.36 9.67 10.71
C LEU A 157 40.58 8.74 10.83
N LEU A 158 41.45 8.72 9.80
CA LEU A 158 42.84 8.26 9.89
C LEU A 158 43.74 9.03 8.90
N GLY A 159 44.70 9.77 9.46
CA GLY A 159 46.02 10.02 8.86
C GLY A 159 46.17 11.16 7.85
N HIS A 160 46.46 12.37 8.34
CA HIS A 160 47.20 13.37 7.55
C HIS A 160 48.63 12.87 7.29
N ASN A 161 49.08 12.82 6.04
CA ASN A 161 50.49 12.98 5.72
C ASN A 161 50.65 13.89 4.50
N GLN A 162 51.35 15.00 4.70
CA GLN A 162 51.68 16.00 3.68
C GLN A 162 52.81 15.47 2.79
N SER A 163 52.66 15.58 1.48
CA SER A 163 53.82 15.63 0.57
C SER A 163 53.49 16.46 -0.68
N SER A 164 54.39 17.41 -0.92
CA SER A 164 54.40 18.48 -1.91
C SER A 164 54.40 17.99 -3.38
N PRO A 165 54.03 18.84 -4.36
CA PRO A 165 54.06 18.46 -5.78
C PRO A 165 55.48 18.52 -6.36
N PRO A 166 55.84 17.68 -7.34
CA PRO A 166 57.09 17.85 -8.07
C PRO A 166 56.92 18.90 -9.19
N THR A 167 57.82 19.89 -9.17
CA THR A 167 58.16 20.74 -10.31
C THR A 167 59.16 20.00 -11.19
N VAL A 168 58.88 19.83 -12.49
CA VAL A 168 59.94 19.69 -13.51
C VAL A 168 59.56 20.47 -14.77
N SER A 169 60.56 21.20 -15.25
CA SER A 169 60.63 22.24 -16.27
C SER A 169 60.57 21.79 -17.74
N ASN A 170 59.92 22.61 -18.56
CA ASN A 170 60.28 23.10 -19.91
C ASN A 170 61.02 22.19 -20.91
N VAL A 171 60.45 22.02 -22.13
CA VAL A 171 61.12 22.32 -23.42
C VAL A 171 60.08 22.75 -24.47
N ALA A 172 60.43 23.77 -25.26
CA ALA A 172 59.62 24.51 -26.22
C ALA A 172 59.53 23.90 -27.64
N SER A 173 58.38 24.13 -28.30
CA SER A 173 58.18 24.58 -29.72
C SER A 173 58.73 23.76 -30.92
N PRO A 174 58.37 24.07 -32.19
CA PRO A 174 57.09 24.52 -32.78
C PRO A 174 56.72 23.81 -34.12
N GLY A 175 55.48 24.03 -34.61
CA GLY A 175 55.15 24.15 -36.04
C GLY A 175 54.80 22.87 -36.82
N LEU A 176 53.65 22.88 -37.52
CA LEU A 176 53.58 23.23 -38.95
C LEU A 176 52.13 23.11 -39.46
N ALA A 177 51.73 24.15 -40.22
CA ALA A 177 50.85 24.19 -41.39
C ALA A 177 49.41 23.65 -41.30
#